data_AF-E9CQG1-F1
#
_entry.id   AF-E9CQG1-F1
#
_cell.length_a   1.000
_cell.length_b   1.000
_cell.length_c   1.000
_cell.angle_alpha   90.00
_cell.angle_beta   90.00
_cell.angle_gamma   90.00
#
_symmetry.space_group_name_H-M   'P 1'
#
loop_
_entity.id
_entity.type
_entity.pdbx_description
1 polymer ?
#
loop_
_entity_poly.entity_id
_entity_poly.type
_entity_poly.pdbx_seq_one_letter_code
_entity_poly.pdbx_strand_id
1 'polypeptide(L)'
;FAVNGQTFAANWKVNENAPQDDKKRLTSKSYADALAARLRGKDADIKAAGVQEKETAAPLPFNLVRLQQTMNLQQKMTAARTLEITQQLREKYKAITYNRSDCSYLSDEQFNDAPQVLEALQGISDFCILIFVITSYYHRK
;
A
#
# COMPACT_ATOMS: atom_id res chain seq x y z
N PHE A 1 26.09 4.15 11.89
CA PHE A 1 26.69 5.12 12.84
C PHE A 1 25.88 5.06 14.12
N ALA A 2 26.46 5.46 15.26
CA ALA A 2 25.76 5.41 16.55
C ALA A 2 25.64 6.80 17.17
N VAL A 3 24.48 7.11 17.73
CA VAL A 3 24.22 8.36 18.45
C VAL A 3 23.45 8.00 19.72
N ASN A 4 23.91 8.47 20.89
CA ASN A 4 23.30 8.20 22.20
C ASN A 4 23.03 6.70 22.47
N GLY A 5 23.95 5.82 22.05
CA GLY A 5 23.82 4.36 22.22
C GLY A 5 22.86 3.67 21.24
N GLN A 6 22.20 4.41 20.34
CA GLN A 6 21.35 3.86 19.29
C GLN A 6 22.09 3.78 17.96
N THR A 7 21.94 2.67 17.24
CA THR A 7 22.56 2.47 15.93
C THR A 7 21.60 2.85 14.81
N PHE A 8 22.08 3.68 13.89
CA PHE A 8 21.34 4.11 12.70
C PHE A 8 22.03 3.61 11.42
N ALA A 9 21.22 3.17 10.47
CA ALA A 9 21.62 2.95 9.09
C ALA A 9 21.31 4.20 8.27
N ALA A 10 22.25 4.59 7.40
CA ALA A 10 22.02 5.61 6.40
C ALA A 10 22.62 5.18 5.08
N ASN A 11 22.00 5.64 4.00
CA ASN A 11 22.54 5.50 2.66
C ASN A 11 23.39 6.73 2.34
N TRP A 12 24.58 6.51 1.79
CA TRP A 12 25.37 7.60 1.25
C TRP A 12 24.66 8.21 0.05
N LYS A 13 24.55 9.54 0.02
CA LYS A 13 24.02 10.29 -1.11
C LYS A 13 25.17 10.63 -2.05
N VAL A 14 25.08 10.17 -3.29
CA VAL A 14 26.08 10.46 -4.35
C VAL A 14 26.24 11.96 -4.49
N ASN A 15 27.49 12.43 -4.45
CA ASN A 15 27.82 13.84 -4.64
C ASN A 15 28.38 14.08 -6.05
N GLU A 16 28.54 15.35 -6.43
CA GLU A 16 28.98 15.75 -7.78
C GLU A 16 30.40 15.30 -8.13
N ASN A 17 31.23 15.02 -7.13
CA ASN A 17 32.62 14.58 -7.31
C ASN A 17 32.76 13.07 -7.50
N ALA A 18 31.65 12.32 -7.45
CA ALA A 18 31.65 10.87 -7.61
C ALA A 18 31.39 10.46 -9.06
N PRO A 19 32.02 9.37 -9.56
CA PRO A 19 31.69 8.81 -10.87
C PRO A 19 30.23 8.36 -10.91
N GLN A 20 29.40 9.01 -11.72
CA GLN A 20 27.96 8.77 -11.78
C GLN A 20 27.43 8.78 -13.21
N ASP A 21 26.29 8.14 -13.42
CA ASP A 21 25.55 8.20 -14.69
C ASP A 21 24.61 9.42 -14.75
N ASP A 22 23.92 9.59 -15.87
CA ASP A 22 22.95 10.68 -16.07
C ASP A 22 21.77 10.64 -15.07
N LYS A 23 21.55 9.49 -14.42
CA LYS A 23 20.53 9.29 -13.37
C LYS A 23 21.10 9.54 -11.97
N LYS A 24 22.31 10.08 -11.86
CA LYS A 24 23.02 10.38 -10.60
C LYS A 24 23.26 9.14 -9.72
N ARG A 25 23.41 7.97 -10.36
CA ARG A 25 23.75 6.72 -9.68
C ARG A 25 25.24 6.50 -9.77
N LEU A 26 25.86 6.05 -8.68
CA LEU A 26 27.28 5.72 -8.66
C LEU A 26 27.60 4.62 -9.68
N THR A 27 28.60 4.83 -10.52
CA THR A 27 29.00 3.88 -11.60
C THR A 27 30.29 3.13 -11.30
N SER A 28 31.02 3.50 -10.25
CA SER A 28 32.31 2.91 -9.91
C SER A 28 32.25 2.11 -8.62
N LYS A 29 32.46 0.78 -8.72
CA LYS A 29 32.59 -0.10 -7.57
C LYS A 29 33.83 0.23 -6.73
N SER A 30 34.97 0.50 -7.38
CA SER A 30 36.23 0.81 -6.67
C SER A 30 36.11 2.10 -5.85
N TYR A 31 35.39 3.09 -6.37
CA TYR A 31 35.05 4.30 -5.62
C TYR A 31 34.18 3.98 -4.39
N ALA A 32 33.15 3.13 -4.57
CA ALA A 32 32.28 2.69 -3.49
C ALA A 32 33.07 2.00 -2.37
N ASP A 33 33.94 1.05 -2.73
CA ASP A 33 34.74 0.28 -1.78
C ASP A 33 35.72 1.18 -1.01
N ALA A 34 36.41 2.09 -1.71
CA ALA A 34 37.34 3.03 -1.09
C ALA A 34 36.62 4.00 -0.14
N LEU A 35 35.44 4.49 -0.54
CA LEU A 35 34.61 5.35 0.31
C LEU A 35 34.11 4.59 1.54
N ALA A 36 33.62 3.36 1.38
CA ALA A 36 33.15 2.53 2.48
C ALA A 36 34.28 2.25 3.48
N ALA A 37 35.49 1.95 3.00
CA ALA A 37 36.66 1.79 3.85
C ALA A 37 36.99 3.07 4.62
N ARG A 38 36.93 4.24 3.96
CA ARG A 38 37.20 5.55 4.58
C ARG A 38 36.18 5.94 5.65
N LEU A 39 34.91 5.59 5.47
CA LEU A 39 33.82 5.93 6.39
C LEU A 39 33.69 4.94 7.55
N ARG A 40 34.29 3.76 7.46
CA ARG A 40 34.22 2.74 8.51
C ARG A 40 34.80 3.26 9.81
N GLY A 41 34.02 3.16 10.89
CA GLY A 41 34.44 3.56 12.23
C GLY A 41 34.59 5.08 12.43
N LYS A 42 34.12 5.90 11.47
CA LYS A 42 34.06 7.35 11.63
C LYS A 42 32.77 7.77 12.33
N ASP A 43 32.88 8.81 13.14
CA ASP A 43 31.73 9.47 13.76
C ASP A 43 30.90 10.20 12.70
N ALA A 44 29.62 10.39 13.00
CA ALA A 44 28.68 11.07 12.12
C ALA A 44 27.80 12.02 12.92
N ASP A 45 27.63 13.24 12.42
CA ASP A 45 26.76 14.25 13.02
C ASP A 45 25.38 14.25 12.38
N ILE A 46 24.34 14.31 13.21
CA ILE A 46 22.97 14.51 12.75
C ILE A 46 22.80 15.99 12.39
N LYS A 47 22.72 16.29 11.09
CA LYS A 47 22.48 17.66 10.61
C LYS A 47 21.03 18.11 10.73
N ALA A 48 20.09 17.18 10.64
CA ALA A 48 18.66 17.42 10.77
C ALA A 48 17.95 16.14 11.21
N ALA A 49 16.99 16.28 12.12
CA ALA A 49 16.06 15.22 12.52
C ALA A 49 14.67 15.84 12.64
N GLY A 50 13.66 15.09 12.20
CA GLY A 50 12.27 15.55 12.27
C GLY A 50 11.33 14.36 12.24
N VAL A 51 10.22 14.50 12.96
CA VAL A 51 9.09 13.58 12.88
C VAL A 51 8.05 14.25 11.98
N GLN A 52 7.65 13.56 10.92
CA GLN A 52 6.54 13.98 10.09
C GLN A 52 5.35 13.10 10.42
N GLU A 53 4.28 13.71 10.92
CA GLU A 53 2.99 13.04 10.95
C GLU A 53 2.54 12.79 9.52
N LYS A 54 2.25 11.53 9.23
CA LYS A 54 1.72 11.11 7.94
C LYS A 54 0.40 10.43 8.18
N GLU A 55 -0.66 11.00 7.64
CA GLU A 55 -1.96 10.36 7.55
C GLU A 55 -2.08 9.66 6.21
N THR A 56 -2.61 8.43 6.21
CA THR A 56 -2.91 7.69 4.99
C THR A 56 -4.40 7.39 5.00
N ALA A 57 -5.12 7.91 4.02
CA ALA A 57 -6.54 7.64 3.88
C ALA A 57 -6.80 6.14 3.67
N ALA A 58 -7.96 5.67 4.14
CA ALA A 58 -8.39 4.31 3.86
C ALA A 58 -8.47 4.08 2.34
N PRO A 59 -8.07 2.89 1.85
CA PRO A 59 -8.24 2.55 0.45
C PRO A 59 -9.72 2.62 0.04
N LEU A 60 -9.98 3.13 -1.16
CA LEU A 60 -11.32 3.02 -1.76
C LEU A 60 -11.72 1.54 -1.91
N PRO A 61 -13.01 1.21 -1.94
CA PRO A 61 -13.53 -0.10 -2.32
C PRO A 61 -13.03 -0.57 -3.67
N PHE A 62 -13.22 -1.86 -3.86
CA PHE A 62 -12.88 -2.47 -5.11
C PHE A 62 -13.87 -2.10 -6.21
N ASN A 63 -13.31 -1.64 -7.33
CA ASN A 63 -13.89 -1.97 -8.62
C ASN A 63 -13.47 -3.38 -9.05
N LEU A 64 -14.08 -3.90 -10.12
CA LEU A 64 -13.85 -5.27 -10.56
C LEU A 64 -12.36 -5.57 -10.85
N VAL A 65 -11.66 -4.65 -11.50
CA VAL A 65 -10.25 -4.84 -11.89
C VAL A 65 -9.37 -4.97 -10.64
N ARG A 66 -9.53 -4.08 -9.67
CA ARG A 66 -8.74 -4.09 -8.44
C ARG A 66 -9.06 -5.30 -7.56
N LEU A 67 -10.32 -5.75 -7.53
CA LEU A 67 -10.69 -7.00 -6.88
C LEU A 67 -9.97 -8.18 -7.53
N GLN A 68 -10.02 -8.30 -8.86
CA GLN A 68 -9.38 -9.38 -9.61
C GLN A 68 -7.87 -9.41 -9.41
N GLN A 69 -7.21 -8.25 -9.43
CA GLN A 69 -5.78 -8.12 -9.14
C GLN A 69 -5.46 -8.55 -7.71
N THR A 70 -6.26 -8.11 -6.73
CA THR A 70 -6.03 -8.44 -5.32
C THR A 70 -6.22 -9.93 -5.06
N MET A 71 -7.29 -10.53 -5.60
CA MET A 71 -7.55 -11.97 -5.49
C MET A 71 -6.48 -12.81 -6.21
N ASN A 72 -5.92 -12.31 -7.32
CA ASN A 72 -4.79 -12.98 -7.95
C ASN A 72 -3.54 -12.94 -7.06
N LEU A 73 -3.22 -11.78 -6.48
CA LEU A 73 -2.03 -11.63 -5.64
C LEU A 73 -2.13 -12.46 -4.35
N GLN A 74 -3.25 -12.35 -3.65
CA GLN A 74 -3.47 -12.94 -2.34
C GLN A 74 -3.89 -14.42 -2.39
N GLN A 75 -4.75 -14.78 -3.34
CA GLN A 75 -5.42 -16.09 -3.39
C GLN A 75 -5.09 -16.89 -4.66
N LYS A 76 -4.21 -16.37 -5.54
CA LYS A 76 -3.86 -17.01 -6.83
C LYS A 76 -5.06 -17.30 -7.73
N MET A 77 -6.15 -16.56 -7.54
CA MET A 77 -7.36 -16.72 -8.35
C MET A 77 -7.18 -16.08 -9.72
N THR A 78 -7.76 -16.69 -10.76
CA THR A 78 -7.86 -16.07 -12.07
C THR A 78 -8.95 -15.00 -12.07
N ALA A 79 -8.87 -14.06 -13.01
CA ALA A 79 -9.91 -13.04 -13.21
C ALA A 79 -11.29 -13.69 -13.49
N ALA A 80 -11.31 -14.76 -14.29
CA ALA A 80 -12.53 -15.52 -14.60
C ALA A 80 -13.14 -16.16 -13.36
N ARG A 81 -12.32 -16.81 -12.51
CA ARG A 81 -12.81 -17.44 -11.27
C ARG A 81 -13.35 -16.40 -10.28
N THR A 82 -12.69 -15.25 -10.17
CA THR A 82 -13.15 -14.14 -9.33
C THR A 82 -14.50 -13.62 -9.82
N LEU A 83 -14.66 -13.42 -11.14
CA LEU A 83 -15.92 -12.97 -11.73
C LEU A 83 -17.04 -13.98 -11.48
N GLU A 84 -16.79 -15.28 -11.66
CA GLU A 84 -17.75 -16.34 -11.40
C GLU A 84 -18.26 -16.32 -9.95
N ILE A 85 -17.36 -16.18 -8.97
CA ILE A 85 -17.75 -16.13 -7.56
C ILE A 85 -18.57 -14.89 -7.25
N THR A 86 -18.15 -13.71 -7.72
CA THR A 86 -18.94 -12.48 -7.52
C THR A 86 -20.31 -12.56 -8.19
N GLN A 87 -20.43 -13.25 -9.32
CA GLN A 87 -21.70 -13.50 -9.98
C GLN A 87 -22.63 -14.32 -9.09
N GLN A 88 -22.12 -15.40 -8.47
CA GLN A 88 -22.89 -16.22 -7.54
C GLN A 88 -23.31 -15.42 -6.29
N LEU A 89 -22.39 -14.63 -5.71
CA LEU A 89 -22.68 -13.76 -4.58
C LEU A 89 -23.81 -12.77 -4.87
N ARG A 90 -23.82 -12.18 -6.07
CA ARG A 90 -24.86 -11.25 -6.50
C ARG A 90 -26.19 -11.96 -6.79
N GLU A 91 -26.18 -13.03 -7.57
CA GLU A 91 -27.43 -13.59 -8.10
C GLU A 91 -28.09 -14.58 -7.15
N LYS A 92 -27.31 -15.52 -6.61
CA LYS A 92 -27.80 -16.59 -5.76
C LYS A 92 -27.96 -16.14 -4.31
N TYR A 93 -26.96 -15.43 -3.79
CA TYR A 93 -26.92 -15.09 -2.37
C TYR A 93 -27.36 -13.66 -2.05
N LYS A 94 -27.48 -12.79 -3.07
CA LYS A 94 -27.80 -11.36 -2.90
C LYS A 94 -26.88 -10.65 -1.90
N ALA A 95 -25.66 -11.14 -1.76
CA ALA A 95 -24.71 -10.72 -0.73
C ALA A 95 -23.90 -9.47 -1.14
N ILE A 96 -23.87 -9.15 -2.43
CA ILE A 96 -23.15 -7.99 -2.97
C ILE A 96 -24.03 -7.27 -4.00
N THR A 97 -23.70 -6.01 -4.25
CA THR A 97 -24.33 -5.17 -5.27
C THR A 97 -23.74 -5.46 -6.67
N TYR A 98 -23.74 -4.48 -7.58
CA TYR A 98 -23.38 -4.69 -8.98
C TYR A 98 -21.92 -5.10 -9.17
N ASN A 99 -21.68 -6.33 -9.62
CA ASN A 99 -20.36 -6.98 -9.65
C ASN A 99 -19.48 -6.62 -10.87
N ARG A 100 -19.92 -5.69 -11.72
CA ARG A 100 -19.20 -5.27 -12.94
C ARG A 100 -18.93 -3.77 -13.00
N SER A 101 -18.92 -3.09 -11.85
CA SER A 101 -18.60 -1.67 -11.80
C SER A 101 -17.09 -1.42 -11.96
N ASP A 102 -16.75 -0.39 -12.72
CA ASP A 102 -15.44 0.25 -12.78
C ASP A 102 -15.26 1.35 -11.71
N CYS A 103 -16.34 1.75 -11.05
CA CYS A 103 -16.37 2.77 -10.01
C CYS A 103 -15.89 2.24 -8.65
N SER A 104 -15.18 3.08 -7.90
CA SER A 104 -14.70 2.80 -6.53
C SER A 104 -15.36 3.70 -5.48
N TYR A 105 -16.51 4.30 -5.81
CA TYR A 105 -17.30 5.16 -4.94
C TYR A 105 -18.70 4.57 -4.71
N LEU A 106 -19.27 4.84 -3.53
CA LEU A 106 -20.66 4.52 -3.19
C LEU A 106 -21.58 5.69 -3.59
N SER A 107 -22.86 5.40 -3.82
CA SER A 107 -23.92 6.42 -3.79
C SER A 107 -24.19 6.87 -2.35
N ASP A 108 -24.86 8.01 -2.18
CA ASP A 108 -25.22 8.54 -0.86
C ASP A 108 -26.08 7.53 -0.07
N GLU A 109 -26.99 6.83 -0.74
CA GLU A 109 -27.81 5.77 -0.15
C GLU A 109 -26.96 4.61 0.38
N GLN A 110 -26.05 4.08 -0.45
CA GLN A 110 -25.14 3.00 -0.06
C GLN A 110 -24.19 3.41 1.07
N PHE A 111 -23.78 4.67 1.11
CA PHE A 111 -22.97 5.20 2.18
C PHE A 111 -23.73 5.22 3.51
N ASN A 112 -25.00 5.64 3.49
CA ASN A 112 -25.85 5.65 4.69
C ASN A 112 -26.10 4.23 5.23
N ASP A 113 -26.14 3.22 4.36
CA ASP A 113 -26.30 1.81 4.73
C ASP A 113 -24.99 1.16 5.23
N ALA A 114 -23.83 1.73 4.91
CA ALA A 114 -22.51 1.13 5.16
C ALA A 114 -22.24 0.76 6.65
N PRO A 115 -22.61 1.57 7.66
CA PRO A 115 -22.41 1.20 9.07
C PRO A 115 -23.14 -0.09 9.46
N GLN A 116 -24.38 -0.27 8.99
CA GLN A 116 -25.18 -1.47 9.26
C GLN A 116 -24.57 -2.70 8.59
N VAL A 117 -24.08 -2.55 7.34
CA VAL A 117 -23.39 -3.62 6.63
C VAL A 117 -22.12 -4.02 7.37
N LEU A 118 -21.33 -3.06 7.85
CA LEU A 118 -20.12 -3.34 8.63
C LEU A 118 -20.43 -4.11 9.92
N GLU A 119 -21.47 -3.71 10.65
CA GLU A 119 -21.90 -4.40 11.86
C GLU A 119 -22.28 -5.86 11.58
N ALA A 120 -23.04 -6.11 10.50
CA ALA A 120 -23.41 -7.47 10.09
C ALA A 120 -22.19 -8.34 9.73
N LEU A 121 -21.08 -7.74 9.28
CA LEU A 121 -19.86 -8.44 8.89
C LEU A 121 -18.89 -8.71 10.06
N GLN A 122 -19.05 -8.05 11.22
CA GLN A 122 -18.13 -8.19 12.36
C GLN A 122 -17.99 -9.62 12.89
N GLY A 123 -19.02 -10.47 12.72
CA GLY A 123 -19.03 -11.85 13.19
C GLY A 123 -18.34 -12.87 12.27
N ILE A 124 -17.80 -12.46 11.12
CA ILE A 124 -17.22 -13.37 10.13
C ILE A 124 -15.69 -13.43 10.32
N SER A 125 -15.18 -14.60 10.71
CA SER A 125 -13.77 -14.83 11.09
C SER A 125 -12.74 -14.61 9.96
N ASP A 126 -13.16 -14.66 8.69
CA ASP A 126 -12.30 -14.41 7.50
C ASP A 126 -12.35 -12.93 7.05
N PHE A 127 -12.31 -12.04 8.03
CA PHE A 127 -12.58 -10.60 7.97
C PHE A 127 -11.70 -9.84 6.93
N CYS A 128 -10.53 -10.36 6.55
CA CYS A 128 -9.57 -9.66 5.69
C CYS A 128 -9.95 -9.57 4.20
N ILE A 129 -10.90 -10.38 3.70
CA ILE A 129 -11.18 -10.44 2.24
C ILE A 129 -12.50 -9.73 1.87
N LEU A 130 -13.48 -9.70 2.77
CA LEU A 130 -14.82 -9.17 2.49
C LEU A 130 -14.95 -7.64 2.63
N ILE A 131 -14.11 -6.99 3.44
CA ILE A 131 -14.23 -5.55 3.74
C ILE A 131 -14.08 -4.65 2.51
N PHE A 132 -13.40 -5.11 1.47
CA PHE A 132 -13.18 -4.24 0.31
C PHE A 132 -14.33 -4.24 -0.70
N VAL A 133 -15.37 -5.05 -0.49
CA VAL A 133 -16.50 -5.13 -1.44
C VAL A 133 -17.62 -4.14 -1.10
N ILE A 134 -17.78 -3.63 0.14
CA ILE A 134 -18.99 -2.85 0.50
C ILE A 134 -18.79 -1.57 1.33
N THR A 135 -17.60 -0.96 1.46
CA THR A 135 -17.53 0.31 2.24
C THR A 135 -16.67 1.43 1.63
N SER A 136 -17.32 2.44 1.00
CA SER A 136 -16.70 3.71 0.61
C SER A 136 -17.51 4.91 1.14
N TYR A 137 -16.85 5.87 1.77
CA TYR A 137 -16.89 7.25 1.28
C TYR A 137 -15.66 8.04 1.75
N TYR A 138 -15.38 9.07 0.96
CA TYR A 138 -14.28 10.02 1.01
C TYR A 138 -14.83 11.39 1.42
N HIS A 139 -14.34 12.01 2.50
CA HIS A 139 -14.68 13.41 2.76
C HIS A 139 -13.87 14.33 1.83
N ARG A 140 -14.56 15.14 1.02
CA ARG A 140 -14.04 16.41 0.49
C ARG A 140 -15.09 17.50 0.70
N LYS A 141 -14.91 18.30 1.74
CA LYS A 141 -14.78 19.75 1.60
C LYS A 141 -13.49 20.16 2.28
#